data_AF-A0A951TPE1-F1
#
_entry.id   AF-A0A951TPE1-F1
#
_cell.length_a   1.000
_cell.length_b   1.000
_cell.length_c   1.000
_cell.angle_alpha   90.00
_cell.angle_beta   90.00
_cell.angle_gamma   90.00
#
_symmetry.space_group_name_H-M   'P 1'
#
loop_
_entity.id
_entity.type
_entity.pdbx_description
1 polymer ?
#
loop_
_entity_poly.entity_id
_entity_poly.type
_entity_poly.pdbx_seq_one_letter_code
_entity_poly.pdbx_strand_id
1 'polypeptide(L)'
;MKVYKYFPLNEEKRITWLLKMIEDSKVWFSVYNQLNDPMEGIYYTFEFSKKVLEAFKSEKQKHLIGCFGRSPKSTTLWRYYAAGYNGCCVEFDVADTIGNLYKESNIDYIDWDMFEKPIDPNKDALFNILFRKLKAWNTENEYRIVVKKEGNDNYVKIGNTTAVYLGSGVKKATVSKIKITTDQKRIPLYKVYPDRKKEFESLNPKIF
;
A
#
# COMPACT_ATOMS: atom_id res chain seq x y z
N MET A 1 -1.90 14.25 5.33
CA MET A 1 -0.69 14.10 4.49
C MET A 1 -1.00 13.19 3.30
N LYS A 2 -0.34 13.32 2.13
CA LYS A 2 -0.67 12.48 0.96
C LYS A 2 0.15 11.19 0.87
N VAL A 3 -0.54 10.07 0.63
CA VAL A 3 0.05 8.74 0.41
C VAL A 3 -0.62 8.03 -0.77
N TYR A 4 0.09 7.08 -1.40
CA TYR A 4 -0.29 6.55 -2.71
C TYR A 4 -0.33 5.02 -2.73
N LYS A 5 -1.50 4.42 -2.95
CA LYS A 5 -1.67 2.97 -3.01
C LYS A 5 -1.66 2.48 -4.46
N TYR A 6 -0.71 1.61 -4.80
CA TYR A 6 -0.57 1.01 -6.12
C TYR A 6 -1.04 -0.45 -6.14
N PHE A 7 -1.78 -0.85 -7.17
CA PHE A 7 -2.15 -2.25 -7.41
C PHE A 7 -2.60 -2.49 -8.86
N PRO A 8 -2.56 -3.73 -9.36
CA PRO A 8 -2.98 -4.04 -10.72
C PRO A 8 -4.50 -4.07 -10.87
N LEU A 9 -5.01 -3.84 -12.08
CA LEU A 9 -6.44 -3.93 -12.45
C LEU A 9 -6.68 -5.03 -13.50
N ASN A 10 -5.85 -6.07 -13.48
CA ASN A 10 -5.90 -7.22 -14.38
C ASN A 10 -7.00 -8.24 -14.02
N GLU A 11 -7.56 -8.16 -12.82
CA GLU A 11 -8.60 -9.05 -12.31
C GLU A 11 -9.84 -8.26 -11.86
N GLU A 12 -11.04 -8.80 -12.09
CA GLU A 12 -12.30 -8.15 -11.71
C GLU A 12 -12.37 -7.85 -10.20
N LYS A 13 -11.83 -8.76 -9.37
CA LYS A 13 -11.74 -8.56 -7.92
C LYS A 13 -11.00 -7.27 -7.54
N ARG A 14 -9.93 -6.92 -8.26
CA ARG A 14 -9.15 -5.69 -8.01
C ARG A 14 -9.92 -4.44 -8.43
N ILE A 15 -10.73 -4.54 -9.49
CA ILE A 15 -11.62 -3.45 -9.90
C ILE A 15 -12.67 -3.22 -8.81
N THR A 16 -13.30 -4.29 -8.29
CA THR A 16 -14.23 -4.20 -7.16
C THR A 16 -13.57 -3.59 -5.92
N TRP A 17 -12.31 -3.94 -5.64
CA TRP A 17 -11.56 -3.32 -4.55
C TRP A 17 -11.41 -1.82 -4.74
N LEU A 18 -10.97 -1.38 -5.91
CA LEU A 18 -10.85 0.05 -6.23
C LEU A 18 -12.17 0.79 -6.05
N LEU A 19 -13.26 0.25 -6.58
CA LEU A 19 -14.59 0.89 -6.48
C LEU A 19 -15.00 1.06 -5.01
N LYS A 20 -14.83 0.03 -4.19
CA LYS A 20 -15.10 0.11 -2.75
C LYS A 20 -14.20 1.13 -2.04
N MET A 21 -12.93 1.22 -2.42
CA MET A 21 -12.00 2.21 -1.87
C MET A 21 -12.44 3.65 -2.19
N ILE A 22 -12.99 3.89 -3.38
CA ILE A 22 -13.52 5.19 -3.80
C ILE A 22 -14.85 5.48 -3.06
N GLU A 23 -15.75 4.49 -3.01
CA GLU A 23 -17.09 4.63 -2.44
C GLU A 23 -17.07 4.88 -0.93
N ASP A 24 -16.30 4.08 -0.20
CA ASP A 24 -16.23 4.10 1.27
C ASP A 24 -15.12 5.01 1.80
N SER A 25 -14.23 5.49 0.91
CA SER A 25 -12.98 6.16 1.30
C SER A 25 -12.18 5.36 2.32
N LYS A 26 -12.07 4.05 2.09
CA LYS A 26 -11.25 3.10 2.87
C LYS A 26 -10.18 2.50 1.98
N VAL A 27 -9.11 1.97 2.57
CA VAL A 27 -7.98 1.39 1.84
C VAL A 27 -7.86 -0.09 2.17
N TRP A 28 -7.62 -0.92 1.15
CA TRP A 28 -7.26 -2.31 1.39
C TRP A 28 -5.87 -2.44 1.99
N PHE A 29 -5.78 -3.07 3.17
CA PHE A 29 -4.54 -3.45 3.82
C PHE A 29 -4.34 -4.98 3.71
N SER A 30 -3.09 -5.44 3.79
CA SER A 30 -2.76 -6.86 3.73
C SER A 30 -2.38 -7.38 5.12
N VAL A 31 -2.65 -8.66 5.38
CA VAL A 31 -1.99 -9.38 6.46
C VAL A 31 -0.55 -9.71 6.04
N TYR A 32 0.33 -9.96 7.01
CA TYR A 32 1.78 -10.09 6.75
C TYR A 32 2.11 -11.17 5.71
N ASN A 33 1.40 -12.30 5.71
CA ASN A 33 1.66 -13.42 4.79
C ASN A 33 1.14 -13.19 3.36
N GLN A 34 0.56 -12.02 3.08
CA GLN A 34 0.10 -11.59 1.77
C GLN A 34 0.92 -10.41 1.22
N LEU A 35 2.01 -10.05 1.89
CA LEU A 35 2.98 -9.08 1.38
C LEU A 35 3.80 -9.71 0.24
N ASN A 36 4.28 -8.88 -0.67
CA ASN A 36 4.89 -9.35 -1.92
C ASN A 36 6.41 -9.58 -1.80
N ASP A 37 7.06 -8.96 -0.81
CA ASP A 37 8.49 -9.15 -0.56
C ASP A 37 8.68 -10.35 0.37
N PRO A 38 9.33 -11.43 -0.09
CA PRO A 38 9.56 -12.62 0.73
C PRO A 38 10.43 -12.34 1.96
N MET A 39 11.27 -11.29 1.94
CA MET A 39 12.10 -10.90 3.07
C MET A 39 11.35 -10.05 4.10
N GLU A 40 10.14 -9.62 3.78
CA GLU A 40 9.37 -8.75 4.66
C GLU A 40 8.85 -9.50 5.89
N GLY A 41 9.08 -8.93 7.08
CA GLY A 41 8.69 -9.59 8.31
C GLY A 41 9.58 -10.77 8.73
N ILE A 42 10.68 -11.04 7.99
CA ILE A 42 11.71 -12.02 8.35
C ILE A 42 12.61 -11.45 9.44
N TYR A 43 13.02 -12.31 10.37
CA TYR A 43 14.01 -12.01 11.38
C TYR A 43 14.78 -13.26 11.80
N TYR A 44 16.02 -13.05 12.17
CA TYR A 44 16.86 -14.02 12.86
C TYR A 44 16.75 -13.76 14.34
N THR A 45 16.87 -14.80 15.15
CA THR A 45 16.81 -14.66 16.61
C THR A 45 17.63 -15.78 17.24
N PHE A 46 18.19 -15.54 18.42
CA PHE A 46 18.97 -16.55 19.15
C PHE A 46 18.05 -17.64 19.73
N GLU A 47 18.57 -18.63 20.45
CA GLU A 47 17.82 -19.80 20.95
C GLU A 47 16.63 -19.42 21.86
N PHE A 48 15.50 -19.06 21.26
CA PHE A 48 14.24 -18.82 21.96
C PHE A 48 13.39 -20.07 21.94
N SER A 49 12.66 -20.29 23.04
CA SER A 49 11.70 -21.38 23.10
C SER A 49 10.69 -21.29 21.95
N LYS A 50 10.24 -22.45 21.45
CA LYS A 50 9.18 -22.56 20.44
C LYS A 50 7.95 -21.71 20.77
N LYS A 51 7.60 -21.60 22.06
CA LYS A 51 6.50 -20.78 22.57
C LYS A 51 6.65 -19.29 22.26
N VAL A 52 7.85 -18.72 22.43
CA VAL A 52 8.12 -17.31 22.11
C VAL A 52 7.99 -17.06 20.61
N LEU A 53 8.54 -17.96 19.78
CA LEU A 53 8.43 -17.87 18.33
C LEU A 53 6.98 -17.97 17.84
N GLU A 54 6.18 -18.87 18.43
CA GLU A 54 4.76 -19.01 18.13
C GLU A 54 3.96 -17.78 18.55
N ALA A 55 4.22 -17.21 19.73
CA ALA A 55 3.60 -15.97 20.17
C ALA A 55 3.90 -14.83 19.19
N PHE A 56 5.13 -14.74 18.72
CA PHE A 56 5.55 -13.71 17.77
C PHE A 56 4.91 -13.87 16.39
N LYS A 57 4.82 -15.11 15.89
CA LYS A 57 4.09 -15.44 14.66
C LYS A 57 2.60 -15.11 14.80
N SER A 58 2.00 -15.43 15.94
CA SER A 58 0.60 -15.11 16.23
C SER A 58 0.37 -13.61 16.26
N GLU A 59 1.26 -12.85 16.90
CA GLU A 59 1.15 -11.39 16.99
C GLU A 59 1.24 -10.72 15.60
N LYS A 60 2.12 -11.19 14.71
CA LYS A 60 2.18 -10.72 13.32
C LYS A 60 0.84 -10.82 12.58
N GLN A 61 0.07 -11.87 12.85
CA GLN A 61 -1.21 -12.11 12.17
C GLN A 61 -2.36 -11.22 12.68
N LYS A 62 -2.15 -10.53 13.82
CA LYS A 62 -3.15 -9.62 14.41
C LYS A 62 -3.09 -8.21 13.81
N HIS A 63 -2.27 -7.99 12.79
CA HIS A 63 -2.05 -6.68 12.19
C HIS A 63 -2.44 -6.65 10.71
N LEU A 64 -2.93 -5.50 10.28
CA LEU A 64 -3.14 -5.15 8.89
C LEU A 64 -2.10 -4.11 8.49
N ILE A 65 -1.53 -4.27 7.30
CA ILE A 65 -0.37 -3.52 6.82
C ILE A 65 -0.73 -2.83 5.50
N GLY A 66 -0.63 -1.50 5.49
CA GLY A 66 -0.80 -0.65 4.34
C GLY A 66 0.55 -0.11 3.87
N CYS A 67 1.03 -0.62 2.73
CA CYS A 67 2.22 -0.12 2.04
C CYS A 67 1.83 0.97 1.02
N PHE A 68 2.47 2.13 1.10
CA PHE A 68 2.18 3.29 0.24
C PHE A 68 3.44 3.92 -0.35
N GLY A 69 3.35 4.37 -1.59
CA GLY A 69 4.33 5.29 -2.16
C GLY A 69 4.13 6.73 -1.68
N ARG A 70 5.08 7.58 -2.03
CA ARG A 70 5.08 9.03 -1.71
C ARG A 70 4.76 9.95 -2.88
N SER A 71 4.53 9.39 -4.06
CA SER A 71 4.22 10.16 -5.26
C SER A 71 3.41 9.29 -6.22
N PRO A 72 2.44 9.83 -6.97
CA PRO A 72 1.73 9.11 -8.02
C PRO A 72 2.60 8.95 -9.28
N LYS A 73 3.77 9.61 -9.35
CA LYS A 73 4.69 9.62 -10.49
C LYS A 73 5.79 8.55 -10.42
N SER A 74 5.79 7.69 -9.40
CA SER A 74 6.87 6.71 -9.24
C SER A 74 6.84 5.65 -10.35
N THR A 75 7.75 5.75 -11.32
CA THR A 75 7.91 4.77 -12.40
C THR A 75 8.18 3.38 -11.85
N THR A 76 8.96 3.28 -10.78
CA THR A 76 9.26 2.03 -10.07
C THR A 76 7.97 1.38 -9.56
N LEU A 77 7.12 2.13 -8.85
CA LEU A 77 5.89 1.58 -8.30
C LEU A 77 4.86 1.25 -9.38
N TRP A 78 4.77 2.05 -10.44
CA TRP A 78 3.94 1.71 -11.60
C TRP A 78 4.38 0.40 -12.26
N ARG A 79 5.70 0.18 -12.41
CA ARG A 79 6.27 -1.01 -13.01
C ARG A 79 5.99 -2.26 -12.17
N TYR A 80 6.33 -2.23 -10.88
CA TYR A 80 6.25 -3.41 -10.02
C TYR A 80 4.87 -3.67 -9.45
N TYR A 81 4.14 -2.62 -9.08
CA TYR A 81 2.92 -2.76 -8.28
C TYR A 81 1.64 -2.46 -9.04
N ALA A 82 1.69 -1.72 -10.15
CA ALA A 82 0.53 -1.45 -11.00
C ALA A 82 0.62 -2.15 -12.37
N ALA A 83 1.17 -3.37 -12.39
CA ALA A 83 1.30 -4.24 -13.56
C ALA A 83 1.84 -3.51 -14.81
N GLY A 84 2.90 -2.72 -14.65
CA GLY A 84 3.49 -1.98 -15.77
C GLY A 84 2.52 -1.03 -16.44
N TYR A 85 1.83 -0.18 -15.66
CA TYR A 85 0.81 0.77 -16.14
C TYR A 85 -0.49 0.11 -16.65
N ASN A 86 -0.78 -1.13 -16.26
CA ASN A 86 -2.09 -1.79 -16.45
C ASN A 86 -2.96 -1.79 -15.17
N GLY A 87 -2.54 -1.03 -14.15
CA GLY A 87 -3.21 -0.90 -12.87
C GLY A 87 -3.59 0.54 -12.53
N CYS A 88 -3.65 0.82 -11.23
CA CYS A 88 -3.96 2.14 -10.73
C CYS A 88 -3.03 2.56 -9.58
N CYS A 89 -3.14 3.86 -9.27
CA CYS A 89 -2.65 4.47 -8.06
C CYS A 89 -3.79 5.28 -7.44
N VAL A 90 -4.04 5.11 -6.15
CA VAL A 90 -5.08 5.85 -5.41
C VAL A 90 -4.40 6.75 -4.39
N GLU A 91 -4.71 8.05 -4.47
CA GLU A 91 -4.20 9.07 -3.55
C GLU A 91 -5.16 9.21 -2.36
N PHE A 92 -4.58 9.11 -1.17
CA PHE A 92 -5.26 9.35 0.09
C PHE A 92 -4.64 10.55 0.79
N ASP A 93 -5.50 11.44 1.29
CA ASP A 93 -5.09 12.40 2.32
C ASP A 93 -5.37 11.78 3.69
N VAL A 94 -4.30 11.40 4.37
CA VAL A 94 -4.30 10.77 5.68
C VAL A 94 -4.75 11.78 6.73
N ALA A 95 -5.74 11.38 7.53
CA ALA A 95 -6.28 12.16 8.64
C ALA A 95 -5.32 12.18 9.84
N ASP A 96 -5.50 13.14 10.74
CA ASP A 96 -4.66 13.28 11.94
C ASP A 96 -4.79 12.08 12.90
N THR A 97 -5.89 11.36 12.84
CA THR A 97 -6.14 10.17 13.65
C THR A 97 -6.61 9.00 12.80
N ILE A 98 -5.99 7.83 13.02
CA ILE A 98 -6.36 6.57 12.39
C ILE A 98 -6.85 5.62 13.50
N GLY A 99 -8.04 5.04 13.31
CA GLY A 99 -8.58 4.05 14.24
C GLY A 99 -7.70 2.81 14.31
N ASN A 100 -7.49 2.29 15.53
CA ASN A 100 -6.65 1.11 15.79
C ASN A 100 -5.21 1.20 15.27
N LEU A 101 -4.70 2.42 15.11
CA LEU A 101 -3.32 2.65 14.71
C LEU A 101 -2.38 1.93 15.67
N TYR A 102 -1.59 1.03 15.11
CA TYR A 102 -0.48 0.41 15.82
C TYR A 102 0.78 1.26 15.64
N LYS A 103 1.12 1.58 14.39
CA LYS A 103 2.24 2.47 14.04
C LYS A 103 2.10 2.96 12.60
N GLU A 104 2.62 4.14 12.32
CA GLU A 104 2.92 4.60 10.97
C GLU A 104 4.32 5.21 10.91
N SER A 105 5.03 4.99 9.80
CA SER A 105 6.41 5.47 9.61
C SER A 105 6.88 5.22 8.18
N ASN A 106 7.94 5.90 7.76
CA ASN A 106 8.76 5.43 6.65
C ASN A 106 9.43 4.09 7.02
N ILE A 107 9.76 3.32 5.98
CA ILE A 107 10.55 2.10 6.11
C ILE A 107 12.02 2.41 6.38
N ASP A 108 12.60 1.66 7.31
CA ASP A 108 14.03 1.60 7.53
C ASP A 108 14.68 0.63 6.53
N TYR A 109 15.48 1.18 5.63
CA TYR A 109 16.11 0.43 4.56
C TYR A 109 17.52 0.00 4.98
N ILE A 110 17.67 -1.28 5.29
CA ILE A 110 18.89 -1.82 5.89
C ILE A 110 19.66 -2.74 4.92
N ASP A 111 20.98 -2.76 5.09
CA ASP A 111 21.89 -3.62 4.33
C ASP A 111 21.84 -5.10 4.79
N TRP A 112 22.43 -5.97 3.96
CA TRP A 112 22.48 -7.43 4.10
C TRP A 112 22.84 -7.90 5.51
N ASP A 113 24.00 -7.44 5.91
CA ASP A 113 24.69 -7.70 7.18
C ASP A 113 23.86 -7.31 8.40
N MET A 114 23.10 -6.20 8.32
CA MET A 114 22.22 -5.75 9.38
C MET A 114 20.92 -6.58 9.44
N PHE A 115 20.43 -7.05 8.30
CA PHE A 115 19.23 -7.86 8.22
C PHE A 115 19.41 -9.24 8.89
N GLU A 116 20.62 -9.81 8.79
CA GLU A 116 21.01 -11.08 9.43
C GLU A 116 21.17 -11.01 10.94
N LYS A 117 21.41 -9.81 11.48
CA LYS A 117 21.66 -9.66 12.90
C LYS A 117 20.44 -10.17 13.67
N PRO A 118 20.65 -11.10 14.62
CA PRO A 118 19.55 -11.63 15.39
C PRO A 118 18.93 -10.51 16.22
N ILE A 119 17.61 -10.46 16.22
CA ILE A 119 16.84 -9.58 17.09
C ILE A 119 16.53 -10.31 18.40
N ASP A 120 16.40 -9.55 19.47
CA ASP A 120 15.94 -10.02 20.78
C ASP A 120 14.43 -9.78 20.87
N PRO A 121 13.56 -10.80 20.75
CA PRO A 121 12.10 -10.63 20.78
C PRO A 121 11.56 -10.03 22.09
N ASN A 122 12.36 -9.99 23.17
CA ASN A 122 11.99 -9.35 24.43
C ASN A 122 12.31 -7.85 24.45
N LYS A 123 13.19 -7.37 23.55
CA LYS A 123 13.62 -5.95 23.47
C LYS A 123 13.23 -5.30 22.15
N ASP A 124 13.33 -6.04 21.07
CA ASP A 124 12.93 -5.65 19.73
C ASP A 124 11.43 -5.83 19.57
N ALA A 125 10.75 -4.70 19.52
CA ALA A 125 9.33 -4.69 19.28
C ALA A 125 9.01 -5.21 17.87
N LEU A 126 7.85 -5.86 17.73
CA LEU A 126 7.31 -6.31 16.46
C LEU A 126 7.37 -5.26 15.34
N PHE A 127 7.25 -3.98 15.69
CA PHE A 127 7.37 -2.90 14.72
C PHE A 127 8.75 -2.82 14.05
N ASN A 128 9.86 -3.16 14.72
CA ASN A 128 11.19 -3.13 14.10
C ASN A 128 11.24 -4.04 12.87
N ILE A 129 10.48 -5.12 12.89
CA ILE A 129 10.47 -6.12 11.83
C ILE A 129 9.48 -5.73 10.72
N LEU A 130 8.31 -5.21 11.09
CA LEU A 130 7.30 -4.77 10.11
C LEU A 130 7.69 -3.46 9.42
N PHE A 131 8.70 -2.73 9.89
CA PHE A 131 9.12 -1.45 9.33
C PHE A 131 10.56 -1.44 8.81
N ARG A 132 11.17 -2.62 8.62
CA ARG A 132 12.47 -2.76 7.95
C ARG A 132 12.35 -3.49 6.63
N LYS A 133 13.16 -3.10 5.65
CA LYS A 133 13.22 -3.73 4.34
C LYS A 133 14.66 -3.70 3.83
N LEU A 134 15.02 -4.63 2.95
CA LEU A 134 16.33 -4.61 2.32
C LEU A 134 16.52 -3.33 1.51
N LYS A 135 17.71 -2.74 1.59
CA LYS A 135 18.09 -1.49 0.91
C LYS A 135 17.90 -1.52 -0.61
N ALA A 136 17.91 -2.70 -1.23
CA ALA A 136 17.56 -2.91 -2.64
C ALA A 136 16.17 -2.35 -3.02
N TRP A 137 15.26 -2.22 -2.04
CA TRP A 137 13.91 -1.68 -2.23
C TRP A 137 13.76 -0.20 -1.86
N ASN A 138 14.85 0.51 -1.56
CA ASN A 138 14.79 1.93 -1.13
C ASN A 138 14.14 2.86 -2.15
N THR A 139 14.15 2.48 -3.43
CA THR A 139 13.55 3.24 -4.53
C THR A 139 12.03 3.33 -4.46
N GLU A 140 11.38 2.48 -3.66
CA GLU A 140 9.94 2.56 -3.39
C GLU A 140 9.57 3.79 -2.57
N ASN A 141 10.51 4.27 -1.72
CA ASN A 141 10.28 5.33 -0.75
C ASN A 141 8.97 5.10 0.01
N GLU A 142 8.87 3.93 0.66
CA GLU A 142 7.62 3.45 1.22
C GLU A 142 7.28 4.14 2.54
N TYR A 143 6.04 4.61 2.63
CA TYR A 143 5.38 4.95 3.88
C TYR A 143 4.42 3.82 4.27
N ARG A 144 4.52 3.34 5.50
CA ARG A 144 3.75 2.20 5.99
C ARG A 144 2.86 2.62 7.13
N ILE A 145 1.61 2.16 7.07
CA ILE A 145 0.64 2.30 8.15
C ILE A 145 0.25 0.89 8.60
N VAL A 146 0.32 0.62 9.89
CA VAL A 146 -0.05 -0.65 10.49
C VAL A 146 -1.15 -0.40 11.51
N VAL A 147 -2.24 -1.16 11.40
CA VAL A 147 -3.34 -1.13 12.35
C VAL A 147 -3.54 -2.50 12.97
N LYS A 148 -4.11 -2.56 14.18
CA LYS A 148 -4.59 -3.82 14.74
C LYS A 148 -5.81 -4.27 13.95
N LYS A 149 -5.84 -5.54 13.59
CA LYS A 149 -6.94 -6.15 12.83
C LYS A 149 -8.16 -6.27 13.74
N GLU A 150 -9.28 -5.70 13.31
CA GLU A 150 -10.58 -5.87 13.94
C GLU A 150 -11.57 -6.49 12.96
N GLY A 151 -12.25 -7.54 13.42
CA GLY A 151 -13.18 -8.30 12.58
C GLY A 151 -12.50 -8.97 11.38
N ASN A 152 -13.29 -9.19 10.33
CA ASN A 152 -12.88 -9.97 9.15
C ASN A 152 -12.57 -9.10 7.92
N ASP A 153 -12.80 -7.78 8.00
CA ASP A 153 -12.57 -6.88 6.88
C ASP A 153 -11.13 -6.31 6.90
N ASN A 154 -10.55 -6.15 5.72
CA ASN A 154 -9.23 -5.59 5.52
C ASN A 154 -9.28 -4.14 4.99
N TYR A 155 -10.47 -3.55 4.85
CA TYR A 155 -10.63 -2.13 4.52
C TYR A 155 -10.48 -1.23 5.75
N VAL A 156 -9.46 -0.39 5.73
CA VAL A 156 -9.11 0.52 6.83
C VAL A 156 -9.41 1.97 6.44
N LYS A 157 -10.08 2.73 7.33
CA LYS A 157 -10.28 4.17 7.16
C LYS A 157 -9.06 4.90 7.69
N ILE A 158 -8.25 5.47 6.79
CA ILE A 158 -7.06 6.27 7.16
C ILE A 158 -7.21 7.76 6.86
N GLY A 159 -8.29 8.15 6.20
CA GLY A 159 -8.44 9.48 5.61
C GLY A 159 -9.39 9.45 4.42
N ASN A 160 -9.21 10.37 3.47
CA ASN A 160 -10.10 10.50 2.32
C ASN A 160 -9.40 10.19 1.01
N THR A 161 -10.10 9.50 0.11
CA THR A 161 -9.67 9.33 -1.28
C THR A 161 -9.76 10.68 -1.99
N THR A 162 -8.64 11.21 -2.47
CA THR A 162 -8.57 12.57 -3.04
C THR A 162 -8.27 12.58 -4.53
N ALA A 163 -7.71 11.50 -5.09
CA ALA A 163 -7.57 11.32 -6.54
C ALA A 163 -7.37 9.84 -6.90
N VAL A 164 -7.71 9.49 -8.14
CA VAL A 164 -7.43 8.19 -8.75
C VAL A 164 -6.63 8.38 -10.02
N TYR A 165 -5.60 7.57 -10.21
CA TYR A 165 -4.73 7.58 -11.37
C TYR A 165 -4.79 6.20 -12.02
N LEU A 166 -5.06 6.15 -13.32
CA LEU A 166 -5.12 4.92 -14.10
C LEU A 166 -3.95 4.87 -15.07
N GLY A 167 -3.25 3.74 -15.12
CA GLY A 167 -2.18 3.55 -16.08
C GLY A 167 -2.70 3.53 -17.51
N SER A 168 -1.84 3.86 -18.47
CA SER A 168 -2.20 3.98 -19.88
C SER A 168 -2.73 2.67 -20.49
N GLY A 169 -2.35 1.52 -19.93
CA GLY A 169 -2.76 0.19 -20.35
C GLY A 169 -4.12 -0.27 -19.82
N VAL A 170 -4.75 0.47 -18.89
CA VAL A 170 -6.09 0.12 -18.39
C VAL A 170 -7.12 0.18 -19.52
N LYS A 171 -7.87 -0.92 -19.72
CA LYS A 171 -8.87 -1.06 -20.78
C LYS A 171 -9.95 0.03 -20.69
N LYS A 172 -10.40 0.54 -21.84
CA LYS A 172 -11.44 1.58 -21.92
C LYS A 172 -12.70 1.24 -21.12
N ALA A 173 -13.19 0.01 -21.18
CA ALA A 173 -14.37 -0.43 -20.43
C ALA A 173 -14.18 -0.29 -18.91
N THR A 174 -13.01 -0.67 -18.38
CA THR A 174 -12.65 -0.52 -16.97
C THR A 174 -12.54 0.95 -16.59
N VAL A 175 -11.92 1.78 -17.45
CA VAL A 175 -11.84 3.24 -17.24
C VAL A 175 -13.25 3.84 -17.13
N SER A 176 -14.18 3.49 -18.04
CA SER A 176 -15.56 3.99 -17.99
C SER A 176 -16.27 3.59 -16.70
N LYS A 177 -16.09 2.35 -16.24
CA LYS A 177 -16.67 1.86 -14.96
C LYS A 177 -16.16 2.68 -13.77
N ILE A 178 -14.85 2.90 -13.69
CA ILE A 178 -14.23 3.68 -12.61
C ILE A 178 -14.67 5.15 -12.68
N LYS A 179 -14.77 5.72 -13.89
CA LYS A 179 -15.16 7.11 -14.10
C LYS A 179 -16.54 7.42 -13.53
N ILE A 180 -17.51 6.53 -13.71
CA ILE A 180 -18.87 6.69 -13.15
C ILE A 180 -18.79 6.91 -11.63
N THR A 181 -18.08 6.03 -10.92
CA THR A 181 -17.95 6.11 -9.46
C THR A 181 -17.15 7.33 -9.01
N THR A 182 -16.06 7.68 -9.71
CA THR A 182 -15.28 8.88 -9.38
C THR A 182 -16.05 10.17 -9.62
N ASP A 183 -16.84 10.26 -10.70
CA ASP A 183 -17.70 11.40 -10.99
C ASP A 183 -18.77 11.57 -9.88
N GLN A 184 -19.44 10.48 -9.49
CA GLN A 184 -20.43 10.48 -8.41
C GLN A 184 -19.84 10.97 -7.07
N LYS A 185 -18.59 10.59 -6.78
CA LYS A 185 -17.88 10.98 -5.55
C LYS A 185 -17.11 12.29 -5.69
N ARG A 186 -17.14 12.93 -6.86
CA ARG A 186 -16.37 14.15 -7.20
C ARG A 186 -14.86 13.98 -6.94
N ILE A 187 -14.33 12.80 -7.21
CA ILE A 187 -12.92 12.48 -7.07
C ILE A 187 -12.23 12.65 -8.44
N PRO A 188 -11.16 13.44 -8.54
CA PRO A 188 -10.38 13.55 -9.76
C PRO A 188 -9.85 12.22 -10.29
N LEU A 189 -10.04 12.00 -11.60
CA LEU A 189 -9.53 10.86 -12.31
C LEU A 189 -8.48 11.29 -13.35
N TYR A 190 -7.31 10.66 -13.31
CA TYR A 190 -6.19 10.94 -14.21
C TYR A 190 -5.78 9.69 -14.97
N LYS A 191 -5.23 9.89 -16.16
CA LYS A 191 -4.50 8.88 -16.92
C LYS A 191 -3.00 9.14 -16.84
N VAL A 192 -2.21 8.08 -16.65
CA VAL A 192 -0.76 8.14 -16.47
C VAL A 192 -0.07 7.34 -17.56
N TYR A 193 0.93 7.94 -18.18
CA TYR A 193 1.72 7.30 -19.24
C TYR A 193 3.14 7.03 -18.76
N PRO A 194 3.80 5.98 -19.26
CA PRO A 194 5.21 5.70 -18.98
C PRO A 194 6.21 6.69 -19.63
N ASP A 195 5.74 7.82 -20.17
CA ASP A 195 6.53 8.79 -20.94
C ASP A 195 6.82 10.07 -20.14
N ARG A 196 8.08 10.52 -20.16
CA ARG A 196 8.55 11.76 -19.50
C ARG A 196 7.96 13.05 -20.10
N LYS A 197 7.36 13.00 -21.30
CA LYS A 197 6.80 14.19 -21.98
C LYS A 197 5.31 14.42 -21.72
N LYS A 198 4.58 13.43 -21.19
CA LYS A 198 3.15 13.52 -20.82
C LYS A 198 2.92 12.80 -19.49
N GLU A 199 3.12 13.51 -18.39
CA GLU A 199 3.06 12.90 -17.05
C GLU A 199 1.63 12.53 -16.65
N PHE A 200 0.65 13.42 -16.87
CA PHE A 200 -0.76 13.21 -16.52
C PHE A 200 -1.73 13.81 -17.55
N GLU A 201 -2.84 13.11 -17.78
CA GLU A 201 -3.99 13.61 -18.54
C GLU A 201 -5.24 13.55 -17.65
N SER A 202 -5.89 14.70 -17.40
CA SER A 202 -7.16 14.74 -16.68
C SER A 202 -8.26 14.08 -17.50
N LEU A 203 -8.97 13.11 -16.90
CA LEU A 203 -10.14 12.47 -17.50
C LEU A 203 -11.47 13.12 -17.07
N ASN A 204 -11.41 14.10 -16.17
CA ASN A 204 -12.55 14.95 -15.84
C ASN A 204 -12.83 15.93 -16.99
N PRO A 205 -14.10 16.22 -17.32
CA PRO A 205 -14.43 17.27 -18.27
C PRO A 205 -13.89 18.61 -17.76
N LYS A 206 -13.33 19.44 -18.67
CA LYS A 206 -13.09 20.85 -18.38
C LYS A 206 -14.46 21.49 -18.16
N ILE A 207 -14.76 21.88 -16.93
CA ILE A 207 -15.89 22.76 -16.66
C ILE A 207 -15.48 24.11 -17.24
N PHE A 208 -16.01 24.44 -18.41
CA PHE A 208 -15.95 25.79 -18.98
C PHE A 208 -17.08 26.62 -18.38
#